data_AF-A0A060BTM8-F1
#
_entry.id   AF-A0A060BTM8-F1
#
_cell.length_a   1.000
_cell.length_b   1.000
_cell.length_c   1.000
_cell.angle_alpha   90.00
_cell.angle_beta   90.00
_cell.angle_gamma   90.00
#
_symmetry.space_group_name_H-M   'P 1'
#
loop_
_entity.id
_entity.type
_entity.pdbx_description
1 polymer ?
#
loop_
_entity_poly.entity_id
_entity_poly.type
_entity_poly.pdbx_seq_one_letter_code
_entity_poly.pdbx_strand_id
1 'polypeptide(L)'
;QVFGEAMACGLPIIGTQVGGIPEVVRHNQDGWLVPPENPQAVADALLAMADRRDEFDRIGAGAREHTVRSFSWPAVARSYLDLYQSLARPTAACA
;
A
#
# COMPACT_ATOMS: atom_id res chain seq x y z
N GLN A 1 -1.38 10.56 -5.14
CA GLN A 1 -0.26 9.77 -4.57
C GLN A 1 0.01 8.63 -5.54
N VAL A 2 1.13 8.64 -6.27
CA VAL A 2 1.28 7.82 -7.50
C VAL A 2 1.38 6.30 -7.26
N PHE A 3 1.87 5.87 -6.10
CA PHE A 3 2.00 4.45 -5.75
C PHE A 3 0.64 3.79 -5.57
N GLY A 4 -0.25 4.41 -4.80
CA GLY A 4 -1.61 3.93 -4.60
C GLY A 4 -2.42 3.96 -5.91
N GLU A 5 -2.21 4.96 -6.77
CA GLU A 5 -2.86 5.01 -8.08
C GLU A 5 -2.43 3.83 -8.97
N ALA A 6 -1.12 3.54 -9.04
CA ALA A 6 -0.61 2.40 -9.79
C ALA A 6 -1.15 1.06 -9.25
N MET A 7 -1.06 0.86 -7.93
CA MET A 7 -1.55 -0.37 -7.29
C MET A 7 -3.07 -0.52 -7.43
N ALA A 8 -3.85 0.57 -7.37
CA ALA A 8 -5.29 0.54 -7.61
C ALA A 8 -5.65 0.14 -9.06
N CYS A 9 -4.77 0.43 -10.02
CA CYS A 9 -4.86 -0.08 -11.39
C CYS A 9 -4.39 -1.53 -11.54
N GLY A 10 -3.96 -2.18 -10.47
CA GLY A 10 -3.44 -3.54 -10.48
C GLY A 10 -2.01 -3.64 -10.99
N LEU A 11 -1.22 -2.57 -10.93
CA LEU A 11 0.18 -2.57 -11.31
C LEU A 11 1.06 -2.78 -10.05
N PRO A 12 1.83 -3.89 -9.95
CA PRO A 12 2.86 -4.03 -8.93
C PRO A 12 3.94 -2.96 -9.10
N ILE A 13 4.48 -2.44 -8.01
CA ILE A 13 5.45 -1.33 -8.04
C ILE A 13 6.78 -1.69 -7.37
N ILE A 14 7.84 -0.93 -7.69
CA ILE A 14 9.12 -0.92 -6.97
C ILE A 14 9.23 0.42 -6.26
N GLY A 15 9.39 0.40 -4.93
CA GLY A 15 9.54 1.57 -4.08
C GLY A 15 10.81 1.53 -3.26
N THR A 16 11.36 2.69 -2.93
CA THR A 16 12.45 2.78 -1.96
C THR A 16 11.90 2.67 -0.53
N GLN A 17 12.70 2.12 0.39
CA GLN A 17 12.36 2.00 1.82
C GLN A 17 12.53 3.34 2.55
N VAL A 18 11.78 4.36 2.12
CA VAL A 18 11.86 5.73 2.68
C VAL A 18 10.46 6.32 2.89
N GLY A 19 10.33 7.18 3.89
CA GLY A 19 9.06 7.83 4.21
C GLY A 19 7.93 6.83 4.46
N GLY A 20 6.72 7.16 4.00
CA GLY A 20 5.54 6.30 4.14
C GLY A 20 5.41 5.19 3.09
N ILE A 21 6.40 4.98 2.21
CA ILE A 21 6.33 3.93 1.18
C ILE A 21 6.23 2.53 1.81
N PRO A 22 7.01 2.18 2.86
CA PRO A 22 6.88 0.88 3.53
C PRO A 22 5.53 0.64 4.23
N GLU A 23 4.75 1.70 4.50
CA GLU A 23 3.41 1.58 5.08
C GLU A 23 2.36 1.17 4.04
N VAL A 24 2.59 1.52 2.77
CA VAL A 24 1.66 1.25 1.67
C VAL A 24 1.99 -0.08 0.99
N VAL A 25 3.28 -0.35 0.77
CA VAL A 25 3.77 -1.45 -0.07
C VAL A 25 4.18 -2.64 0.78
N ARG A 26 3.58 -3.82 0.55
CA ARG A 26 4.04 -5.04 1.22
C ARG A 26 5.02 -5.78 0.32
N HIS A 27 6.27 -5.83 0.78
CA HIS A 27 7.38 -6.45 0.05
C HIS A 27 7.08 -7.90 -0.34
N ASN A 28 7.36 -8.25 -1.61
CA ASN A 28 7.14 -9.56 -2.24
C ASN A 28 5.67 -10.03 -2.34
N GLN A 29 4.70 -9.19 -1.95
CA GLN A 29 3.27 -9.52 -2.01
C GLN A 29 2.53 -8.69 -3.05
N ASP A 30 2.75 -7.37 -3.04
CA ASP A 30 2.08 -6.38 -3.90
C ASP A 30 3.06 -5.39 -4.53
N GLY A 31 4.34 -5.50 -4.19
CA GLY A 31 5.43 -4.76 -4.78
C GLY A 31 6.78 -5.13 -4.16
N TRP A 32 7.82 -4.41 -4.56
CA TRP A 32 9.18 -4.57 -4.05
C TRP A 32 9.64 -3.30 -3.34
N LEU A 33 10.37 -3.51 -2.25
CA LEU A 33 10.94 -2.45 -1.44
C LEU A 33 12.45 -2.57 -1.50
N VAL A 34 13.13 -1.56 -2.02
CA VAL A 34 14.59 -1.53 -2.20
C VAL A 34 15.24 -0.44 -1.33
N PRO A 35 16.52 -0.57 -0.97
CA PRO A 35 17.24 0.53 -0.32
C PRO A 35 17.28 1.78 -1.21
N PRO A 36 17.25 3.00 -0.62
CA PRO A 36 17.50 4.22 -1.38
C PRO A 36 18.94 4.24 -1.92
N GLU A 37 19.17 5.00 -2.98
CA GLU A 37 20.51 5.22 -3.58
C GLU A 37 21.24 3.92 -3.99
N ASN A 38 20.49 2.85 -4.25
CA ASN A 38 21.04 1.56 -4.65
C ASN A 38 20.47 1.12 -6.02
N PRO A 39 21.10 1.54 -7.14
CA PRO A 39 20.68 1.14 -8.48
C PRO A 39 20.71 -0.37 -8.70
N GLN A 40 21.66 -1.08 -8.08
CA GLN A 40 21.76 -2.53 -8.22
C GLN A 40 20.53 -3.22 -7.63
N ALA A 41 20.06 -2.77 -6.46
CA ALA A 41 18.85 -3.31 -5.85
C ALA A 41 17.60 -3.07 -6.71
N VAL A 42 17.53 -1.95 -7.44
CA VAL A 42 16.44 -1.71 -8.41
C VAL A 42 16.53 -2.69 -9.57
N ALA A 43 17.74 -2.92 -10.12
CA ALA A 43 17.95 -3.88 -11.19
C ALA A 43 17.59 -5.31 -10.77
N ASP A 44 18.02 -5.73 -9.58
CA ASP A 44 17.70 -7.05 -9.03
C ASP A 44 16.19 -7.22 -8.81
N ALA A 45 15.50 -6.18 -8.33
CA ALA A 45 14.05 -6.19 -8.19
C ALA A 45 13.33 -6.30 -9.55
N LEU A 46 13.81 -5.59 -10.59
CA LEU A 46 13.28 -5.70 -11.95
C LEU A 46 13.47 -7.09 -12.55
N LEU A 47 14.62 -7.73 -12.32
CA LEU A 47 14.89 -9.10 -12.76
C LEU A 47 14.00 -10.10 -12.04
N ALA A 48 13.90 -10.00 -10.71
CA ALA A 48 13.00 -10.84 -9.91
C ALA A 48 11.52 -10.68 -10.33
N MET A 49 11.15 -9.46 -10.74
CA MET A 49 9.85 -9.15 -11.35
C MET A 49 9.68 -9.85 -12.70
N ALA A 50 10.67 -9.76 -13.59
CA ALA A 50 10.61 -10.40 -14.89
C ALA A 50 10.52 -11.94 -14.78
N ASP A 51 11.24 -12.55 -13.85
CA ASP A 51 11.21 -13.99 -13.59
C ASP A 51 9.84 -14.48 -13.07
N ARG A 52 9.09 -13.59 -12.42
CA ARG A 52 7.76 -13.87 -11.85
C ARG A 52 6.63 -13.32 -12.73
N ARG A 53 6.88 -13.11 -14.02
CA ARG A 53 5.92 -12.45 -14.90
C ARG A 53 4.57 -13.18 -14.96
N ASP A 54 4.57 -14.50 -14.87
CA ASP A 54 3.35 -15.31 -14.88
C ASP A 54 2.48 -15.07 -13.63
N GLU A 55 3.05 -14.53 -12.56
CA GLU A 55 2.34 -14.17 -11.33
C GLU A 55 1.83 -12.73 -11.33
N PHE A 56 2.17 -11.91 -12.33
CA PHE A 56 1.90 -10.46 -12.30
C PHE A 56 0.43 -10.12 -12.15
N ASP A 57 -0.44 -10.85 -12.85
CA ASP A 57 -1.88 -10.60 -12.76
C ASP A 57 -2.39 -10.87 -11.34
N ARG A 58 -1.87 -11.91 -10.69
CA ARG A 58 -2.20 -12.28 -9.31
C ARG A 58 -1.65 -11.26 -8.31
N ILE A 59 -0.38 -10.86 -8.46
CA ILE A 59 0.27 -9.85 -7.60
C ILE A 59 -0.44 -8.51 -7.76
N GLY A 60 -0.75 -8.12 -9.00
CA GLY A 60 -1.48 -6.90 -9.34
C GLY A 60 -2.89 -6.88 -8.76
N ALA A 61 -3.63 -7.98 -8.87
CA ALA A 61 -4.94 -8.12 -8.24
C ALA A 61 -4.84 -7.96 -6.71
N GLY A 62 -3.84 -8.57 -6.07
CA GLY A 62 -3.57 -8.41 -4.64
C GLY A 62 -3.19 -6.98 -4.24
N ALA A 63 -2.39 -6.29 -5.06
CA ALA A 63 -2.01 -4.89 -4.87
C ALA A 63 -3.23 -3.97 -4.94
N ARG A 64 -4.11 -4.21 -5.91
CA ARG A 64 -5.38 -3.48 -6.06
C ARG A 64 -6.30 -3.71 -4.87
N GLU A 65 -6.51 -4.97 -4.49
CA GLU A 65 -7.35 -5.32 -3.34
C GLU A 65 -6.87 -4.61 -2.07
N HIS A 66 -5.57 -4.74 -1.76
CA HIS A 66 -4.96 -4.12 -0.60
C HIS A 66 -5.12 -2.59 -0.59
N THR A 67 -4.82 -1.97 -1.73
CA THR A 67 -4.86 -0.51 -1.86
C THR A 67 -6.26 0.04 -1.76
N VAL A 68 -7.21 -0.56 -2.48
CA VAL A 68 -8.62 -0.13 -2.46
C VAL A 68 -9.23 -0.33 -1.07
N ARG A 69 -8.90 -1.45 -0.41
CA ARG A 69 -9.42 -1.74 0.93
C ARG A 69 -8.90 -0.77 2.00
N SER A 70 -7.63 -0.37 1.91
CA SER A 70 -6.95 0.31 3.02
C SER A 70 -6.77 1.81 2.78
N PHE A 71 -6.62 2.24 1.53
CA PHE A 71 -6.19 3.60 1.17
C PHE A 71 -7.12 4.31 0.18
N SER A 72 -8.27 3.71 -0.18
CA SER A 72 -9.28 4.41 -0.99
C SER A 72 -9.96 5.53 -0.20
N TRP A 73 -10.48 6.53 -0.91
CA TRP A 73 -11.25 7.62 -0.29
C TRP A 73 -12.41 7.10 0.60
N PRO A 74 -13.23 6.12 0.19
CA PRO A 74 -14.23 5.54 1.07
C PRO A 74 -13.66 4.88 2.34
N ALA A 75 -12.52 4.17 2.24
CA ALA A 75 -11.88 3.53 3.38
C ALA A 75 -11.35 4.57 4.38
N VAL A 76 -10.65 5.59 3.89
CA VAL A 76 -10.13 6.68 4.70
C VAL A 76 -11.27 7.47 5.36
N ALA A 77 -12.29 7.85 4.60
CA ALA A 77 -13.44 8.58 5.14
C ALA A 77 -14.15 7.81 6.26
N ARG A 78 -14.30 6.48 6.11
CA ARG A 78 -14.86 5.61 7.15
C ARG A 78 -13.98 5.59 8.40
N SER A 79 -12.67 5.40 8.26
CA SER A 79 -11.74 5.41 9.39
C SER A 79 -11.80 6.73 10.18
N TYR A 80 -11.90 7.86 9.49
CA TYR A 80 -12.06 9.17 10.15
C TYR A 80 -13.42 9.31 10.82
N LEU A 81 -14.50 8.86 10.17
CA LEU A 81 -15.84 8.89 10.74
C LEU A 81 -15.93 8.04 12.02
N ASP A 82 -15.37 6.84 12.01
CA ASP A 82 -15.33 5.94 13.17
C ASP A 82 -14.57 6.60 14.32
N LEU A 83 -13.45 7.27 14.04
CA LEU A 83 -12.70 8.04 15.02
C LEU A 83 -13.55 9.18 15.61
N TYR A 84 -14.19 9.99 14.77
CA TYR A 84 -15.06 11.08 15.24
C TYR A 84 -16.21 10.56 16.10
N GLN A 85 -16.85 9.45 15.71
CA GLN A 85 -17.92 8.82 16.48
C GLN A 85 -17.41 8.30 17.83
N SER A 86 -16.20 7.75 17.88
CA SER A 86 -15.59 7.28 19.12
C SER A 86 -15.37 8.40 20.14
N LEU A 87 -15.02 9.60 19.66
CA LEU A 87 -14.77 10.79 20.48
C LEU A 87 -16.05 11.56 20.83
N ALA A 88 -17.09 11.44 20.00
CA ALA A 88 -18.38 12.10 20.22
C ALA A 88 -19.28 11.38 21.23
N ARG A 89 -18.94 10.16 21.67
CA ARG A 89 -19.69 9.48 22.74
C ARG A 89 -19.59 10.33 24.01
N PRO A 90 -20.72 10.78 24.59
CA PRO A 90 -20.68 11.58 25.80
C PRO A 90 -19.96 10.78 26.89
N THR A 91 -18.88 11.35 27.42
CA THR A 91 -18.29 10.91 28.67
C THR A 91 -19.42 10.87 29.67
N ALA A 92 -19.74 9.68 30.21
CA ALA A 92 -20.70 9.57 31.30
C ALA A 92 -20.28 10.60 32.35
N ALA A 93 -21.12 11.60 32.58
CA ALA A 93 -20.85 12.62 33.57
C ALA A 93 -20.56 11.91 34.89
N CYS A 94 -19.38 12.16 35.47
CA CYS A 94 -19.06 11.68 36.81
C CYS A 94 -20.20 12.11 37.73
N ALA A 95 -20.90 11.13 38.31
CA ALA A 95 -21.86 11.31 39.38
C ALA A 95 -21.13 11.65 40.69
#